data_AF-A0A559MD92-F1
#
_entry.id   AF-A0A559MD92-F1
#
_cell.length_a   1.000
_cell.length_b   1.000
_cell.length_c   1.000
_cell.angle_alpha   90.00
_cell.angle_beta   90.00
_cell.angle_gamma   90.00
#
_symmetry.space_group_name_H-M   'P 1'
#
loop_
_entity.id
_entity.type
_entity.pdbx_description
1 polymer ?
#
loop_
_entity_poly.entity_id
_entity_poly.type
_entity_poly.pdbx_seq_one_letter_code
_entity_poly.pdbx_strand_id
1 'polypeptide(L)'
;MAAGSIASSSSGSSSSSRGNNRAQEATPFMLVAASLPHKKTKQSPQASIDEFWSKFNSKTPGRATTILPKDRYAKQAEENALKGIIDGANPVSSYEEAARLCRDKVDKIVKECRRVNQKYTDKHFDLEFDLKGWNGKKDCLRTLTATSEDDPYVSFSPGSVKRVADIFDNPQFFVEGATANDIRQGRDGDCWLLAALCTLGNKDGLIEKVCVARNEQVGVYGFVFHRGSLYPAALLSGAILGTRFLSP
;
A
#
# COMPACT_ATOMS: atom_id res chain seq x y z
N MET A 1 -60.53 12.67 14.94
CA MET A 1 -61.92 13.13 15.11
C MET A 1 -61.96 14.64 14.87
N ALA A 2 -63.00 15.10 14.16
CA ALA A 2 -63.29 16.48 13.71
C ALA A 2 -62.34 17.03 12.60
N ALA A 3 -62.77 17.01 11.33
CA ALA A 3 -63.59 18.02 10.61
C ALA A 3 -62.72 19.24 10.22
N GLY A 4 -62.53 19.64 8.97
CA GLY A 4 -63.36 19.56 7.77
C GLY A 4 -63.59 21.00 7.29
N SER A 5 -63.22 21.35 6.06
CA SER A 5 -63.91 22.34 5.22
C SER A 5 -63.23 22.54 3.87
N ILE A 6 -64.09 22.91 2.92
CA ILE A 6 -64.03 22.90 1.46
C ILE A 6 -64.38 24.32 1.01
N ALA A 7 -63.92 24.73 -0.19
CA ALA A 7 -64.49 25.76 -1.10
C ALA A 7 -63.33 26.55 -1.77
N SER A 8 -63.04 26.38 -3.07
CA SER A 8 -63.66 27.08 -4.23
C SER A 8 -63.49 28.60 -4.16
N SER A 9 -62.99 29.32 -5.16
CA SER A 9 -63.60 29.52 -6.49
C SER A 9 -62.69 30.49 -7.28
N SER A 10 -62.31 30.20 -8.53
CA SER A 10 -62.98 30.59 -9.78
C SER A 10 -62.52 31.90 -10.42
N SER A 11 -62.63 31.91 -11.75
CA SER A 11 -62.69 33.02 -12.73
C SER A 11 -61.40 33.23 -13.54
N GLY A 12 -61.42 33.22 -14.87
CA GLY A 12 -62.52 33.02 -15.81
C GLY A 12 -62.12 33.51 -17.20
N SER A 13 -62.59 32.80 -18.24
CA SER A 13 -63.17 33.33 -19.52
C SER A 13 -62.26 34.19 -20.43
N SER A 14 -62.30 34.15 -21.76
CA SER A 14 -63.32 33.76 -22.75
C SER A 14 -62.69 33.80 -24.16
N SER A 15 -62.82 32.74 -24.95
CA SER A 15 -63.66 32.61 -26.17
C SER A 15 -63.29 33.43 -27.40
N SER A 16 -63.15 32.76 -28.56
CA SER A 16 -63.89 33.13 -29.78
C SER A 16 -63.94 31.97 -30.78
N SER A 17 -65.15 31.60 -31.17
CA SER A 17 -65.49 30.56 -32.14
C SER A 17 -65.63 31.15 -33.54
N ARG A 18 -65.36 30.37 -34.61
CA ARG A 18 -66.17 30.33 -35.86
C ARG A 18 -65.65 29.29 -36.87
N GLY A 19 -66.54 28.37 -37.27
CA GLY A 19 -66.93 28.22 -38.68
C GLY A 19 -66.14 27.30 -39.63
N ASN A 20 -66.36 26.00 -39.45
CA ASN A 20 -66.57 24.88 -40.39
C ASN A 20 -66.19 24.91 -41.92
N ASN A 21 -65.82 23.70 -42.36
CA ASN A 21 -65.88 23.05 -43.69
C ASN A 21 -64.72 23.25 -44.70
N ARG A 22 -63.98 22.16 -45.00
CA ARG A 22 -63.96 21.50 -46.32
C ARG A 22 -62.97 20.31 -46.40
N ALA A 23 -63.53 19.16 -46.80
CA ALA A 23 -62.97 18.02 -47.56
C ALA A 23 -61.77 17.20 -47.04
N GLN A 24 -61.97 15.89 -47.16
CA GLN A 24 -61.12 14.77 -46.79
C GLN A 24 -59.89 14.63 -47.69
N GLU A 25 -58.77 14.24 -47.08
CA GLU A 25 -57.72 13.45 -47.74
C GLU A 25 -57.22 12.40 -46.75
N ALA A 26 -57.50 11.13 -47.05
CA ALA A 26 -57.11 9.99 -46.21
C ALA A 26 -55.69 9.54 -46.58
N THR A 27 -54.74 9.70 -45.66
CA THR A 27 -53.42 9.07 -45.75
C THR A 27 -53.47 7.68 -45.12
N PRO A 28 -52.91 6.63 -45.76
CA PRO A 28 -52.97 5.29 -45.22
C PRO A 28 -52.04 5.15 -44.01
N PHE A 29 -52.62 4.68 -42.90
CA PHE A 29 -51.93 4.32 -41.67
C PHE A 29 -51.08 3.07 -41.94
N MET A 30 -49.76 3.22 -42.05
CA MET A 30 -48.83 2.08 -42.09
C MET A 30 -48.72 1.47 -40.68
N LEU A 31 -49.30 0.28 -40.49
CA LEU A 31 -49.13 -0.52 -39.28
C LEU A 31 -47.67 -1.01 -39.19
N VAL A 32 -46.87 -0.39 -38.32
CA VAL A 32 -45.57 -0.94 -37.91
C VAL A 32 -45.85 -2.11 -36.96
N ALA A 33 -45.53 -3.33 -37.40
CA ALA A 33 -45.58 -4.50 -36.54
C ALA A 33 -44.58 -4.33 -35.38
N ALA A 34 -45.09 -4.33 -34.15
CA ALA A 34 -44.25 -4.35 -32.95
C ALA A 34 -43.45 -5.65 -32.92
N SER A 35 -42.13 -5.54 -32.84
CA SER A 35 -41.23 -6.70 -32.70
C SER A 35 -41.45 -7.38 -31.34
N LEU A 36 -41.58 -8.70 -31.37
CA LEU A 36 -41.68 -9.52 -30.16
C LEU A 36 -40.37 -9.41 -29.34
N PRO A 37 -40.45 -9.40 -27.99
CA PRO A 37 -39.26 -9.30 -27.16
C PRO A 37 -38.38 -10.53 -27.34
N HIS A 38 -37.14 -10.31 -27.78
CA HIS A 38 -36.11 -11.35 -27.88
C HIS A 38 -35.82 -11.93 -26.49
N LYS A 39 -36.12 -13.21 -26.28
CA LYS A 39 -35.65 -13.97 -25.11
C LYS A 39 -34.13 -13.99 -25.12
N LYS A 40 -33.49 -13.27 -24.20
CA LYS A 40 -32.04 -13.37 -23.97
C LYS A 40 -31.75 -14.77 -23.41
N THR A 41 -31.19 -15.64 -24.22
CA THR A 41 -30.62 -16.91 -23.75
C THR A 41 -29.51 -16.60 -22.75
N LYS A 42 -29.64 -17.07 -21.51
CA LYS A 42 -28.58 -16.95 -20.51
C LYS A 42 -27.41 -17.83 -20.98
N GLN A 43 -26.30 -17.23 -21.37
CA GLN A 43 -25.06 -17.95 -21.63
C GLN A 43 -24.62 -18.69 -20.35
N SER A 44 -23.96 -19.84 -20.47
CA SER A 44 -23.42 -20.53 -19.31
C SER A 44 -22.34 -19.66 -18.66
N PRO A 45 -22.18 -19.68 -17.31
CA PRO A 45 -21.14 -18.90 -16.63
C PRO A 45 -19.74 -19.16 -17.20
N GLN A 46 -19.49 -20.40 -17.64
CA GLN A 46 -18.23 -20.78 -18.27
C GLN A 46 -18.03 -20.09 -19.63
N ALA A 47 -19.07 -20.03 -20.47
CA ALA A 47 -18.99 -19.35 -21.76
C ALA A 47 -18.72 -17.84 -21.60
N SER A 48 -19.25 -17.21 -20.55
CA SER A 48 -18.95 -15.80 -20.25
C SER A 48 -17.51 -15.57 -19.80
N ILE A 49 -16.94 -16.52 -19.04
CA ILE A 49 -15.53 -16.49 -18.63
C ILE A 49 -14.62 -16.70 -19.85
N ASP A 50 -14.96 -17.65 -20.71
CA ASP A 50 -14.16 -17.97 -21.90
C ASP A 50 -14.19 -16.81 -22.92
N GLU A 51 -15.36 -16.18 -23.11
CA GLU A 51 -15.52 -14.99 -23.94
C GLU A 51 -14.66 -13.83 -23.40
N PHE A 52 -14.68 -13.61 -22.08
CA PHE A 52 -13.88 -12.59 -21.43
C PHE A 52 -12.38 -12.80 -21.67
N TRP A 53 -11.86 -14.01 -21.43
CA TRP A 53 -10.43 -14.31 -21.63
C TRP A 53 -10.01 -14.27 -23.10
N SER A 54 -10.89 -14.63 -24.02
CA SER A 54 -10.64 -14.52 -25.47
C SER A 54 -10.47 -13.07 -25.93
N LYS A 55 -11.19 -12.15 -25.28
CA LYS A 55 -11.15 -10.71 -25.59
C LYS A 55 -9.99 -10.00 -24.89
N PHE A 56 -9.58 -10.49 -23.72
CA PHE A 56 -8.47 -9.96 -22.95
C PHE A 56 -7.10 -10.28 -23.59
N ASN A 57 -6.95 -11.47 -24.17
CA ASN A 57 -5.72 -11.90 -24.83
C ASN A 57 -5.72 -11.56 -26.34
N SER A 58 -5.79 -10.28 -26.69
CA SER A 58 -5.73 -9.87 -28.10
C SER A 58 -4.37 -10.26 -28.71
N LYS A 59 -4.38 -10.77 -29.96
CA LYS A 59 -3.18 -11.27 -30.68
C LYS A 59 -2.12 -10.18 -30.96
N THR A 60 -2.44 -8.92 -30.70
CA THR A 60 -1.53 -7.77 -30.78
C THR A 60 -1.69 -6.92 -29.52
N PRO A 61 -1.00 -7.27 -28.41
CA PRO A 61 -1.04 -6.45 -27.22
C PRO A 61 -0.40 -5.09 -27.52
N GLY A 62 -1.20 -4.03 -27.52
CA GLY A 62 -0.69 -2.67 -27.59
C GLY A 62 0.17 -2.39 -26.36
N ARG A 63 1.34 -1.77 -26.55
CA ARG A 63 2.26 -1.41 -25.46
C ARG A 63 1.54 -0.49 -24.47
N ALA A 64 1.20 -1.02 -23.29
CA ALA A 64 0.58 -0.23 -22.23
C ALA A 64 1.60 0.77 -21.69
N THR A 65 1.49 2.04 -22.10
CA THR A 65 2.44 3.10 -21.71
C THR A 65 2.10 3.74 -20.36
N THR A 66 0.88 3.55 -19.84
CA THR A 66 0.51 4.02 -18.49
C THR A 66 -0.69 3.23 -17.98
N ILE A 67 -0.48 2.39 -16.96
CA ILE A 67 -1.52 1.54 -16.33
C ILE A 67 -2.00 2.17 -15.00
N LEU A 68 -1.32 3.20 -14.52
CA LEU A 68 -1.61 3.84 -13.24
C LEU A 68 -2.45 5.12 -13.45
N PRO A 69 -3.49 5.35 -12.62
CA PRO A 69 -4.18 6.63 -12.57
C PRO A 69 -3.19 7.78 -12.33
N LYS A 70 -3.42 8.93 -12.98
CA LYS A 70 -2.58 10.13 -12.85
C LYS A 70 -2.79 10.77 -11.47
N ASP A 71 -2.25 10.15 -10.44
CA ASP A 71 -2.27 10.67 -9.09
C ASP A 71 -1.29 11.85 -8.98
N ARG A 72 -1.73 12.95 -8.35
CA ARG A 72 -0.88 14.13 -8.10
C ARG A 72 0.30 13.78 -7.21
N TYR A 73 0.12 12.82 -6.31
CA TYR A 73 1.19 12.28 -5.47
C TYR A 73 2.23 11.48 -6.26
N ALA A 74 1.81 10.73 -7.28
CA ALA A 74 2.73 10.02 -8.18
C ALA A 74 3.61 11.01 -8.97
N LYS A 75 3.02 12.11 -9.46
CA LYS A 75 3.78 13.20 -10.10
C LYS A 75 4.78 13.86 -9.15
N GLN A 76 4.38 14.16 -7.93
CA GLN A 76 5.26 14.81 -6.96
C GLN A 76 6.38 13.86 -6.49
N ALA A 77 6.12 12.55 -6.44
CA ALA A 77 7.13 11.54 -6.20
C ALA A 77 8.10 11.35 -7.39
N GLU A 78 7.62 11.49 -8.63
CA GLU A 78 8.46 11.50 -9.85
C GLU A 78 9.30 12.77 -9.97
N GLU A 79 8.75 13.94 -9.62
CA GLU A 79 9.47 15.22 -9.64
C GLU A 79 10.59 15.27 -8.59
N ASN A 80 10.37 14.61 -7.45
CA ASN A 80 11.37 14.43 -6.40
C ASN A 80 12.28 13.21 -6.61
N ALA A 81 12.00 12.36 -7.62
CA ALA A 81 12.89 11.27 -7.96
C ALA A 81 14.14 11.84 -8.63
N LEU A 82 15.31 11.42 -8.15
CA LEU A 82 16.61 11.77 -8.73
C LEU A 82 16.59 11.47 -10.24
N LYS A 83 16.65 12.52 -11.08
CA LYS A 83 16.73 12.41 -12.55
C LYS A 83 18.13 11.95 -12.97
N GLY A 84 18.47 10.71 -12.63
CA GLY A 84 19.53 9.98 -13.31
C GLY A 84 18.92 9.26 -14.50
N ILE A 85 19.52 9.40 -15.68
CA ILE A 85 19.30 8.45 -16.77
C ILE A 85 19.81 7.11 -16.25
N ILE A 86 18.90 6.19 -15.96
CA ILE A 86 19.24 4.84 -15.58
C ILE A 86 19.42 4.11 -16.89
N ASP A 87 20.65 4.10 -17.41
CA ASP A 87 21.04 3.10 -18.39
C ASP A 87 20.65 1.74 -17.81
N GLY A 88 20.09 0.85 -18.65
CA GLY A 88 19.61 -0.47 -18.25
C GLY A 88 20.73 -1.35 -17.70
N ALA A 89 21.20 -1.05 -16.50
CA ALA A 89 22.17 -1.83 -15.77
C ALA A 89 21.50 -3.14 -15.36
N ASN A 90 22.25 -4.23 -15.45
CA ASN A 90 21.79 -5.53 -15.01
C ASN A 90 21.33 -5.43 -13.54
N PRO A 91 20.06 -5.72 -13.21
CA PRO A 91 19.56 -5.62 -11.84
C PRO A 91 20.40 -6.43 -10.85
N VAL A 92 20.99 -7.54 -11.32
CA VAL A 92 21.86 -8.39 -10.50
C VAL A 92 23.15 -7.68 -10.11
N SER A 93 23.82 -7.00 -11.06
CA SER A 93 25.07 -6.28 -10.75
C SER A 93 24.82 -5.10 -9.82
N SER A 94 23.68 -4.42 -9.95
CA SER A 94 23.28 -3.34 -9.03
C SER A 94 23.02 -3.85 -7.61
N TYR A 95 22.37 -5.01 -7.47
CA TYR A 95 22.15 -5.64 -6.18
C TYR A 95 23.47 -6.09 -5.53
N GLU A 96 24.34 -6.77 -6.27
CA GLU A 96 25.60 -7.29 -5.72
C GLU A 96 26.52 -6.18 -5.20
N GLU A 97 26.59 -5.06 -5.95
CA GLU A 97 27.32 -3.87 -5.54
C GLU A 97 26.70 -3.25 -4.27
N ALA A 98 25.37 -3.06 -4.24
CA ALA A 98 24.67 -2.54 -3.07
C ALA A 98 24.87 -3.42 -1.83
N ALA A 99 24.78 -4.74 -1.98
CA ALA A 99 24.99 -5.72 -0.92
C ALA A 99 26.44 -5.69 -0.41
N ARG A 100 27.42 -5.54 -1.31
CA ARG A 100 28.83 -5.38 -0.94
C ARG A 100 29.05 -4.10 -0.14
N LEU A 101 28.56 -2.96 -0.62
CA LEU A 101 28.68 -1.69 0.08
C LEU A 101 27.99 -1.72 1.44
N CYS A 102 26.85 -2.40 1.55
CA CYS A 102 26.16 -2.61 2.82
C CYS A 102 27.01 -3.42 3.80
N ARG A 103 27.57 -4.57 3.36
CA ARG A 103 28.50 -5.39 4.16
C ARG A 103 29.71 -4.59 4.64
N ASP A 104 30.37 -3.87 3.73
CA ASP A 104 31.55 -3.06 4.04
C ASP A 104 31.23 -1.97 5.08
N LYS A 105 30.03 -1.38 5.03
CA LYS A 105 29.57 -0.39 6.02
C LYS A 105 29.30 -1.05 7.37
N VAL A 106 28.63 -2.20 7.40
CA VAL A 106 28.38 -2.95 8.64
C VAL A 106 29.71 -3.33 9.30
N ASP A 107 30.68 -3.84 8.55
CA ASP A 107 31.99 -4.21 9.08
C ASP A 107 32.74 -3.02 9.67
N LYS A 108 32.66 -1.85 9.03
CA LYS A 108 33.23 -0.60 9.57
C LYS A 108 32.56 -0.20 10.88
N ILE A 109 31.23 -0.25 10.93
CA ILE A 109 30.46 0.04 12.13
C ILE A 109 30.83 -0.92 13.26
N VAL A 110 30.89 -2.22 12.99
CA VAL A 110 31.26 -3.24 13.97
C VAL A 110 32.65 -2.97 14.54
N LYS A 111 33.63 -2.67 13.69
CA LYS A 111 34.99 -2.32 14.13
C LYS A 111 35.00 -1.11 15.04
N GLU A 112 34.30 -0.05 14.65
CA GLU A 112 34.24 1.19 15.42
C GLU A 112 33.51 0.99 16.75
N CYS A 113 32.33 0.37 16.75
CA CYS A 113 31.55 0.04 17.94
C CYS A 113 32.34 -0.82 18.93
N ARG A 114 33.08 -1.82 18.45
CA ARG A 114 33.97 -2.63 19.30
C ARG A 114 35.13 -1.81 19.86
N ARG A 115 35.71 -0.92 19.06
CA ARG A 115 36.79 -0.01 19.49
C ARG A 115 36.33 0.91 20.63
N VAL A 116 35.10 1.43 20.55
CA VAL A 116 34.54 2.33 21.57
C VAL A 116 33.76 1.59 22.67
N ASN A 117 33.68 0.26 22.61
CA ASN A 117 32.87 -0.59 23.51
C ASN A 117 31.41 -0.10 23.65
N GLN A 118 30.79 0.26 22.52
CA GLN A 118 29.40 0.71 22.46
C GLN A 118 28.61 -0.11 21.45
N LYS A 119 27.31 -0.30 21.71
CA LYS A 119 26.38 -0.86 20.73
C LYS A 119 26.06 0.19 19.67
N TYR A 120 25.71 -0.26 18.47
CA TYR A 120 25.33 0.62 17.39
C TYR A 120 23.96 1.27 17.65
N THR A 121 23.87 2.57 17.40
CA THR A 121 22.63 3.35 17.40
C THR A 121 22.55 4.10 16.07
N ASP A 122 21.39 4.02 15.43
CA ASP A 122 21.15 4.74 14.18
C ASP A 122 20.76 6.18 14.49
N LYS A 123 21.61 7.13 14.07
CA LYS A 123 21.40 8.57 14.30
C LYS A 123 20.23 9.15 13.48
N HIS A 124 19.85 8.48 12.40
CA HIS A 124 18.75 8.89 11.54
C HIS A 124 17.43 8.22 11.92
N PHE A 125 17.48 7.21 12.79
CA PHE A 125 16.34 6.42 13.25
C PHE A 125 16.52 6.02 14.72
N ASP A 126 16.53 7.03 15.61
CA ASP A 126 16.77 6.87 17.05
C ASP A 126 15.45 6.80 17.82
N LEU A 127 15.01 5.57 18.11
CA LEU A 127 13.75 5.31 18.81
C LEU A 127 13.79 5.81 20.26
N GLU A 128 14.92 5.70 20.95
CA GLU A 128 15.07 6.16 22.33
C GLU A 128 14.94 7.68 22.45
N PHE A 129 15.53 8.41 21.51
CA PHE A 129 15.43 9.86 21.44
C PHE A 129 13.99 10.31 21.14
N ASP A 130 13.36 9.70 20.14
CA ASP A 130 11.98 10.01 19.74
C ASP A 130 10.97 9.69 20.84
N LEU A 131 11.14 8.59 21.57
CA LEU A 131 10.26 8.23 22.68
C LEU A 131 10.31 9.26 23.82
N LYS A 132 11.50 9.80 24.12
CA LYS A 132 11.68 10.81 25.17
C LYS A 132 11.10 12.18 24.79
N GLY A 133 10.75 12.38 23.53
CA GLY A 133 10.02 13.56 23.06
C GLY A 133 10.77 14.87 23.28
N TRP A 134 12.12 14.84 23.33
CA TRP A 134 12.93 16.00 23.74
C TRP A 134 12.67 17.25 22.86
N ASN A 135 12.20 17.07 21.63
CA ASN A 135 11.83 18.15 20.71
C ASN A 135 10.38 18.07 20.19
N GLY A 136 9.51 17.25 20.79
CA GLY A 136 8.15 16.99 20.28
C GLY A 136 8.07 16.29 18.92
N LYS A 137 9.23 16.05 18.27
CA LYS A 137 9.36 15.26 17.05
C LYS A 137 9.26 13.77 17.37
N LYS A 138 8.49 13.06 16.55
CA LYS A 138 8.23 11.61 16.63
C LYS A 138 8.39 11.04 15.22
N ASP A 139 9.50 11.36 14.58
CA ASP A 139 9.75 11.09 13.17
C ASP A 139 9.81 9.58 12.87
N CYS A 140 10.16 8.76 13.87
CA CYS A 140 10.22 7.30 13.83
C CYS A 140 8.97 6.61 14.40
N LEU A 141 8.14 7.34 15.17
CA LEU A 141 6.98 6.79 15.90
C LEU A 141 5.63 7.21 15.32
N ARG A 142 5.62 8.07 14.30
CA ARG A 142 4.40 8.53 13.63
C ARG A 142 4.42 8.20 12.15
N THR A 143 3.26 7.84 11.62
CA THR A 143 3.10 7.68 10.17
C THR A 143 3.27 9.03 9.47
N LEU A 144 3.81 8.99 8.25
CA LEU A 144 4.05 10.19 7.43
C LEU A 144 2.77 10.97 7.11
N THR A 145 1.60 10.32 7.19
CA THR A 145 0.29 10.91 6.91
C THR A 145 -0.42 11.46 8.15
N ALA A 146 0.17 11.36 9.34
CA ALA A 146 -0.45 11.84 10.57
C ALA A 146 -0.55 13.38 10.52
N THR A 147 -1.76 13.88 10.30
CA THR A 147 -2.03 15.33 10.14
C THR A 147 -2.72 15.96 11.34
N SER A 148 -3.17 15.16 12.31
CA SER A 148 -3.80 15.63 13.55
C SER A 148 -3.63 14.63 14.70
N GLU A 149 -3.80 15.10 15.94
CA GLU A 149 -3.74 14.23 17.13
C GLU A 149 -4.95 13.29 17.24
N ASP A 150 -6.03 13.55 16.49
CA ASP A 150 -7.29 12.80 16.48
C ASP A 150 -7.33 11.64 15.47
N ASP A 151 -6.25 11.40 14.74
CA ASP A 151 -6.20 10.29 13.79
C ASP A 151 -6.14 8.93 14.56
N PRO A 152 -7.04 7.98 14.27
CA PRO A 152 -7.16 6.72 15.02
C PRO A 152 -5.89 5.84 14.94
N TYR A 153 -4.99 6.08 13.97
CA TYR A 153 -3.69 5.43 13.89
C TYR A 153 -2.60 6.12 14.75
N VAL A 154 -2.92 7.26 15.39
CA VAL A 154 -2.01 8.03 16.24
C VAL A 154 -2.01 7.55 17.70
N SER A 155 -2.90 6.62 18.04
CA SER A 155 -3.00 6.01 19.38
C SER A 155 -1.83 5.06 19.72
N PHE A 156 -0.84 4.91 18.83
CA PHE A 156 0.36 4.14 19.14
C PHE A 156 1.28 4.92 20.08
N SER A 157 1.15 4.64 21.38
CA SER A 157 1.99 5.18 22.44
C SER A 157 2.83 4.04 23.07
N PRO A 158 4.00 3.72 22.51
CA PRO A 158 4.89 2.71 23.09
C PRO A 158 5.36 3.14 24.49
N GLY A 159 5.54 2.16 25.39
CA GLY A 159 5.91 2.42 26.78
C GLY A 159 7.42 2.48 27.01
N SER A 160 8.19 1.77 26.18
CA SER A 160 9.66 1.77 26.25
C SER A 160 10.29 1.28 24.95
N VAL A 161 11.58 1.56 24.80
CA VAL A 161 12.46 0.99 23.78
C VAL A 161 13.44 0.04 24.48
N LYS A 162 13.63 -1.15 23.92
CA LYS A 162 14.57 -2.18 24.42
C LYS A 162 15.28 -2.84 23.25
N ARG A 163 16.44 -3.44 23.49
CA ARG A 163 17.07 -4.35 22.53
C ARG A 163 16.63 -5.78 22.80
N VAL A 164 16.74 -6.64 21.78
CA VAL A 164 16.36 -8.06 21.91
C VAL A 164 17.10 -8.74 23.08
N ALA A 165 18.39 -8.44 23.26
CA ALA A 165 19.21 -8.97 24.35
C ALA A 165 18.85 -8.43 25.74
N ASP A 166 18.00 -7.40 25.84
CA ASP A 166 17.49 -6.90 27.12
C ASP A 166 16.19 -7.60 27.52
N ILE A 167 15.61 -8.42 26.64
CA ILE A 167 14.30 -9.07 26.78
C ILE A 167 14.47 -10.59 26.94
N PHE A 168 15.43 -11.19 26.24
CA PHE A 168 15.68 -12.63 26.23
C PHE A 168 17.10 -12.94 26.68
N ASP A 169 17.28 -14.02 27.45
CA ASP A 169 18.59 -14.43 27.98
C ASP A 169 19.53 -14.96 26.90
N ASN A 170 18.99 -15.69 25.93
CA ASN A 170 19.75 -16.27 24.82
C ASN A 170 19.09 -15.95 23.47
N PRO A 171 19.17 -14.69 23.01
CA PRO A 171 18.51 -14.27 21.78
C PRO A 171 19.18 -14.91 20.57
N GLN A 172 18.38 -15.58 19.74
CA GLN A 172 18.81 -16.19 18.48
C GLN A 172 18.19 -15.40 17.33
N PHE A 173 18.97 -15.11 16.29
CA PHE A 173 18.43 -14.40 15.13
C PHE A 173 17.49 -15.29 14.30
N PHE A 174 17.85 -16.55 14.12
CA PHE A 174 17.02 -17.60 13.52
C PHE A 174 17.17 -18.89 14.33
N VAL A 175 16.07 -19.62 14.51
CA VAL A 175 16.07 -20.98 15.07
C VAL A 175 15.58 -21.90 13.96
N GLU A 176 16.44 -22.80 13.48
CA GLU A 176 16.10 -23.72 12.38
C GLU A 176 15.74 -23.04 11.04
N GLY A 177 16.15 -21.79 10.85
CA GLY A 177 15.85 -20.99 9.66
C GLY A 177 14.81 -19.92 9.95
N ALA A 178 14.33 -19.27 8.90
CA ALA A 178 13.33 -18.21 9.00
C ALA A 178 12.07 -18.65 8.25
N THR A 179 11.00 -18.93 8.98
CA THR A 179 9.75 -19.48 8.43
C THR A 179 8.59 -18.52 8.65
N ALA A 180 7.51 -18.72 7.90
CA ALA A 180 6.29 -17.94 8.09
C ALA A 180 5.67 -18.11 9.50
N ASN A 181 5.93 -19.22 10.19
CA ASN A 181 5.42 -19.49 11.54
C ASN A 181 6.08 -18.62 12.62
N ASP A 182 7.24 -18.03 12.32
CA ASP A 182 7.99 -17.18 13.25
C ASP A 182 7.41 -15.77 13.36
N ILE A 183 6.43 -15.43 12.53
CA ILE A 183 5.87 -14.08 12.40
C ILE A 183 4.53 -13.99 13.13
N ARG A 184 4.42 -13.06 14.07
CA ARG A 184 3.17 -12.70 14.75
C ARG A 184 2.92 -11.20 14.68
N GLN A 185 1.71 -10.80 14.34
CA GLN A 185 1.35 -9.39 14.22
C GLN A 185 1.33 -8.68 15.57
N GLY A 186 1.93 -7.49 15.60
CA GLY A 186 1.83 -6.54 16.70
C GLY A 186 0.53 -5.71 16.63
N ARG A 187 0.55 -4.52 17.25
CA ARG A 187 -0.62 -3.63 17.34
C ARG A 187 -0.69 -2.59 16.20
N ASP A 188 0.22 -2.64 15.24
CA ASP A 188 0.49 -1.51 14.32
C ASP A 188 -0.27 -1.55 12.98
N GLY A 189 -1.13 -2.56 12.76
CA GLY A 189 -2.00 -2.62 11.57
C GLY A 189 -1.25 -2.87 10.24
N ASP A 190 -0.03 -3.38 10.32
CA ASP A 190 0.94 -3.64 9.25
C ASP A 190 0.81 -5.01 8.56
N CYS A 191 -0.42 -5.55 8.48
CA CYS A 191 -0.63 -6.93 8.01
C CYS A 191 -0.12 -7.17 6.58
N TRP A 192 -0.11 -6.14 5.74
CA TRP A 192 0.44 -6.16 4.40
C TRP A 192 1.96 -6.43 4.38
N LEU A 193 2.70 -5.87 5.35
CA LEU A 193 4.14 -6.09 5.49
C LEU A 193 4.41 -7.50 6.00
N LEU A 194 3.64 -7.96 6.98
CA LEU A 194 3.77 -9.31 7.51
C LEU A 194 3.48 -10.38 6.47
N ALA A 195 2.44 -10.20 5.65
CA ALA A 195 2.15 -11.12 4.54
C ALA A 195 3.32 -11.23 3.56
N ALA A 196 3.99 -10.10 3.26
CA ALA A 196 5.20 -10.09 2.44
C ALA A 196 6.36 -10.85 3.11
N LEU A 197 6.61 -10.61 4.41
CA LEU A 197 7.64 -11.32 5.17
C LEU A 197 7.38 -12.83 5.25
N CYS A 198 6.14 -13.26 5.49
CA CYS A 198 5.75 -14.67 5.45
C CYS A 198 6.02 -15.29 4.08
N THR A 199 5.78 -14.54 3.00
CA THR A 199 6.07 -14.99 1.64
C THR A 199 7.57 -15.14 1.40
N LEU A 200 8.40 -14.23 1.94
CA LEU A 200 9.86 -14.38 1.89
C LEU A 200 10.33 -15.61 2.66
N GLY A 201 9.74 -15.88 3.83
CA GLY A 201 10.07 -17.04 4.67
C GLY A 201 9.67 -18.41 4.08
N ASN A 202 8.84 -18.43 3.04
CA ASN A 202 8.53 -19.66 2.30
C ASN A 202 9.58 -20.02 1.22
N LYS A 203 10.60 -19.16 1.02
CA LYS A 203 11.67 -19.41 0.06
C LYS A 203 13.03 -19.27 0.74
N ASP A 204 13.68 -20.41 0.92
CA ASP A 204 15.04 -20.49 1.47
C ASP A 204 16.00 -19.56 0.73
N GLY A 205 16.85 -18.86 1.49
CA GLY A 205 17.85 -17.95 0.96
C GLY A 205 17.34 -16.55 0.60
N LEU A 206 16.02 -16.30 0.64
CA LEU A 206 15.47 -15.01 0.23
C LEU A 206 15.58 -13.96 1.35
N ILE A 207 15.37 -14.36 2.60
CA ILE A 207 15.54 -13.48 3.77
C ILE A 207 17.00 -13.07 3.92
N GLU A 208 17.93 -13.97 3.62
CA GLU A 208 19.39 -13.74 3.64
C GLU A 208 19.85 -12.81 2.51
N LYS A 209 19.11 -12.77 1.39
CA LYS A 209 19.34 -11.78 0.33
C LYS A 209 18.84 -10.39 0.72
N VAL A 210 17.81 -10.30 1.56
CA VAL A 210 17.33 -9.00 2.06
C VAL A 210 18.23 -8.53 3.21
N CYS A 211 18.53 -9.39 4.18
CA CYS A 211 19.45 -9.12 5.30
C CYS A 211 20.87 -9.56 4.96
N VAL A 212 21.61 -8.70 4.25
CA VAL A 212 22.91 -9.03 3.66
C VAL A 212 24.08 -9.01 4.64
N ALA A 213 23.91 -8.41 5.82
CA ALA A 213 24.93 -8.26 6.84
C ALA A 213 24.29 -8.05 8.21
N ARG A 214 24.88 -8.61 9.27
CA ARG A 214 24.41 -8.37 10.65
C ARG A 214 25.49 -8.65 11.67
N ASN A 215 25.34 -8.03 12.84
CA ASN A 215 26.09 -8.35 14.04
C ASN A 215 25.20 -8.14 15.26
N GLU A 216 24.72 -9.23 15.84
CA GLU A 216 23.73 -9.25 16.92
C GLU A 216 24.29 -8.66 18.22
N GLN A 217 25.58 -8.89 18.50
CA GLN A 217 26.26 -8.37 19.70
C GLN A 217 26.39 -6.85 19.68
N VAL A 218 26.81 -6.29 18.54
CA VAL A 218 26.87 -4.83 18.32
C VAL A 218 25.47 -4.26 18.13
N GLY A 219 24.54 -5.05 17.61
CA GLY A 219 23.16 -4.66 17.32
C GLY A 219 23.03 -3.80 16.06
N VAL A 220 23.77 -4.14 15.00
CA VAL A 220 23.67 -3.52 13.67
C VAL A 220 23.21 -4.54 12.64
N TYR A 221 22.25 -4.14 11.81
CA TYR A 221 21.66 -4.98 10.77
C TYR A 221 21.63 -4.21 9.45
N GLY A 222 22.13 -4.83 8.39
CA GLY A 222 22.21 -4.27 7.05
C GLY A 222 21.26 -4.97 6.10
N PHE A 223 20.37 -4.19 5.50
CA PHE A 223 19.36 -4.66 4.57
C PHE A 223 19.54 -4.03 3.19
N VAL A 224 19.16 -4.77 2.14
CA VAL A 224 19.08 -4.27 0.78
C VAL A 224 17.66 -4.48 0.27
N PHE A 225 17.02 -3.40 -0.14
CA PHE A 225 15.67 -3.43 -0.69
C PHE A 225 15.68 -3.12 -2.17
N HIS A 226 14.71 -3.62 -2.90
CA HIS A 226 14.49 -3.25 -4.29
C HIS A 226 13.57 -2.03 -4.36
N ARG A 227 13.99 -0.97 -5.05
CA ARG A 227 13.20 0.25 -5.27
C ARG A 227 13.33 0.71 -6.73
N GLY A 228 12.32 0.41 -7.54
CA GLY A 228 12.34 0.73 -8.97
C GLY A 228 13.37 -0.11 -9.71
N SER A 229 14.51 0.48 -10.07
CA SER A 229 15.67 -0.22 -10.63
C SER A 229 16.92 -0.12 -9.74
N LEU A 230 16.79 0.49 -8.55
CA LEU A 230 17.87 0.67 -7.60
C LEU A 230 17.74 -0.30 -6.43
N TYR A 231 18.88 -0.58 -5.79
CA TYR A 231 18.96 -1.37 -4.57
C TYR A 231 19.50 -0.53 -3.41
N PRO A 232 18.69 0.34 -2.78
CA PRO A 232 19.13 1.07 -1.59
C PRO A 232 19.48 0.11 -0.44
N ALA A 233 20.60 0.39 0.23
CA ALA A 233 20.98 -0.25 1.47
C ALA A 233 20.46 0.55 2.67
N ALA A 234 19.82 -0.13 3.62
CA ALA A 234 19.40 0.42 4.91
C ALA A 234 20.22 -0.22 6.03
N LEU A 235 20.64 0.59 7.00
CA LEU A 235 21.32 0.11 8.21
C LEU A 235 20.41 0.44 9.38
N LEU A 236 20.10 -0.55 10.21
CA LEU A 236 19.20 -0.39 11.34
C LEU A 236 19.87 -0.83 12.64
N SER A 237 19.54 -0.14 13.72
CA SER A 237 19.91 -0.57 15.07
C SER A 237 18.97 -1.67 15.56
N GLY A 238 19.46 -2.55 16.44
CA GLY A 238 18.66 -3.62 17.06
C GLY A 238 17.69 -3.18 18.17
N ALA A 239 17.34 -1.90 18.24
CA ALA A 239 16.37 -1.36 19.18
C ALA A 239 14.94 -1.61 18.68
N ILE A 240 14.05 -2.02 19.58
CA ILE A 240 12.63 -2.32 19.27
C ILE A 240 11.69 -1.66 20.28
N LEU A 241 10.47 -1.37 19.84
CA LEU A 241 9.43 -0.74 20.64
C LEU A 241 8.58 -1.78 21.37
N GLY A 242 8.13 -1.45 22.58
CA GLY A 242 7.19 -2.27 23.33
C GLY A 242 6.30 -1.46 24.25
N THR A 243 5.03 -1.87 24.38
CA THR A 243 4.07 -1.31 25.33
C THR A 243 4.27 -1.88 26.74
N ARG A 244 4.70 -3.14 26.84
CA ARG A 244 5.11 -3.81 28.08
C ARG A 244 6.05 -4.97 27.74
N PHE A 245 7.33 -4.86 28.09
CA PHE A 245 8.23 -6.01 28.08
C PHE A 245 8.05 -6.74 29.40
N LEU A 246 7.34 -7.86 29.38
CA LEU A 246 7.33 -8.78 30.51
C LEU A 246 8.68 -9.52 30.47
N SER A 247 9.43 -9.51 31.57
CA SER A 247 10.49 -10.49 31.74
C SER A 247 9.85 -11.89 31.70
N PRO A 248 10.51 -12.87 31.06
CA PRO A 248 10.02 -14.24 30.99
C PRO A 248 9.74 -14.84 32.37
#